data_AF-A0A0J6J5L9-F1
#
_entry.id   AF-A0A0J6J5L9-F1
#
_cell.length_a   1.000
_cell.length_b   1.000
_cell.length_c   1.000
_cell.angle_alpha   90.00
_cell.angle_beta   90.00
_cell.angle_gamma   90.00
#
_symmetry.space_group_name_H-M   'P 1'
#
loop_
_entity.id
_entity.type
_entity.pdbx_description
1 polymer ?
#
loop_
_entity_poly.entity_id
_entity_poly.type
_entity_poly.pdbx_seq_one_letter_code
_entity_poly.pdbx_strand_id
1 'polypeptide(L)'
;MTPISKTLEQMLLEIYKDDRVSFTEFKQLRDSADERMDRVIEHFGQHNNMTAFQKSMDVTMQLLQLSVIDAKNGKLSDTGEAIVKDAITAQVQYLRAGSELALRLL
;
A
#
# COMPACT_ATOMS: atom_id res chain seq x y z
N MET A 1 25.46 -16.39 4.13
CA MET A 1 24.95 -15.86 2.85
C MET A 1 23.79 -14.94 3.17
N THR A 2 23.99 -13.63 3.09
CA THR A 2 22.89 -12.66 3.17
C THR A 2 21.95 -12.94 1.99
N PRO A 3 20.63 -13.10 2.19
CA PRO A 3 19.73 -13.25 1.06
C PRO A 3 19.86 -12.00 0.20
N ILE A 4 20.00 -12.16 -1.11
CA ILE A 4 19.82 -11.07 -2.06
C ILE A 4 18.40 -10.56 -1.80
N SER A 5 18.27 -9.41 -1.14
CA SER A 5 16.99 -8.78 -0.88
C SER A 5 16.31 -8.61 -2.24
N LYS A 6 15.20 -9.32 -2.47
CA LYS A 6 14.48 -9.24 -3.74
C LYS A 6 14.17 -7.78 -4.04
N THR A 7 14.32 -7.38 -5.29
CA THR A 7 13.88 -6.05 -5.70
C THR A 7 12.37 -5.93 -5.47
N LEU A 8 11.89 -4.72 -5.18
CA LEU A 8 10.45 -4.48 -4.99
C LEU A 8 9.67 -4.96 -6.22
N GLU A 9 10.21 -4.72 -7.41
CA GLU A 9 9.64 -5.17 -8.69
C GLU A 9 9.43 -6.69 -8.75
N GLN A 10 10.46 -7.48 -8.41
CA GLN A 10 10.35 -8.94 -8.39
C GLN A 10 9.31 -9.43 -7.37
N MET A 11 9.24 -8.79 -6.20
CA MET A 11 8.22 -9.13 -5.21
C MET A 11 6.81 -8.83 -5.72
N LEU A 12 6.58 -7.67 -6.35
CA LEU A 12 5.26 -7.34 -6.90
C LEU A 12 4.88 -8.28 -8.04
N LEU A 13 5.81 -8.65 -8.91
CA LEU A 13 5.57 -9.63 -9.97
C LEU A 13 5.14 -10.99 -9.43
N GLU A 14 5.72 -11.43 -8.31
CA GLU A 14 5.33 -12.68 -7.65
C GLU A 14 3.95 -12.56 -6.99
N ILE A 15 3.71 -11.50 -6.24
CA ILE A 15 2.45 -11.26 -5.50
C ILE A 15 1.25 -11.17 -6.44
N TYR A 16 1.41 -10.54 -7.61
CA TYR A 16 0.29 -10.37 -8.55
C TYR A 16 0.19 -11.48 -9.60
N LYS A 17 1.00 -12.55 -9.50
CA LYS A 17 1.09 -13.58 -10.54
C LYS A 17 -0.22 -14.33 -10.80
N ASP A 18 -1.06 -14.50 -9.78
CA ASP A 18 -2.32 -15.23 -9.85
C ASP A 18 -3.56 -14.32 -9.74
N ASP A 19 -3.37 -13.02 -9.94
CA ASP A 19 -4.39 -11.96 -9.79
C ASP A 19 -5.07 -11.91 -8.41
N ARG A 20 -4.46 -12.54 -7.39
CA ARG A 20 -4.96 -12.54 -6.01
C ARG A 20 -3.82 -12.18 -5.08
N VAL A 21 -4.16 -11.50 -3.99
CA VAL A 21 -3.18 -11.19 -2.95
C VAL A 21 -3.61 -11.89 -1.68
N SER A 22 -2.78 -12.82 -1.21
CA SER A 22 -2.98 -13.45 0.09
C SER A 22 -2.55 -12.53 1.24
N PHE A 23 -3.06 -12.80 2.44
CA PHE A 23 -2.65 -12.06 3.64
C PHE A 23 -1.14 -12.17 3.91
N THR A 24 -0.54 -13.34 3.64
CA THR A 24 0.90 -13.57 3.82
C THR A 24 1.73 -12.71 2.87
N GLU A 25 1.34 -12.66 1.60
CA GLU A 25 1.99 -11.82 0.58
C GLU A 25 1.87 -10.33 0.90
N PHE A 26 0.67 -9.91 1.31
CA PHE A 26 0.44 -8.53 1.75
C PHE A 26 1.32 -8.17 2.95
N LYS A 27 1.38 -9.04 3.97
CA LYS A 27 2.22 -8.81 5.15
C LYS A 27 3.69 -8.72 4.77
N GLN A 28 4.16 -9.61 3.90
CA GLN A 28 5.55 -9.59 3.42
C GLN A 28 5.86 -8.29 2.68
N LEU A 29 4.94 -7.79 1.84
CA LEU A 29 5.10 -6.51 1.16
C LEU A 29 5.20 -5.34 2.13
N ARG A 30 4.31 -5.29 3.13
CA ARG A 30 4.31 -4.25 4.17
C ARG A 30 5.62 -4.27 4.95
N ASP A 31 5.99 -5.42 5.50
CA ASP A 31 7.21 -5.55 6.31
C ASP A 31 8.45 -5.15 5.49
N SER A 32 8.48 -5.50 4.21
CA SER A 32 9.55 -5.10 3.29
C SER A 32 9.53 -3.60 2.92
N ALA A 33 8.37 -2.96 2.89
CA ALA A 33 8.25 -1.51 2.70
C ALA A 33 8.76 -0.75 3.94
N ASP A 34 8.42 -1.23 5.14
CA ASP A 34 8.90 -0.67 6.41
C ASP A 34 10.43 -0.75 6.50
N GLU A 35 11.02 -1.91 6.21
CA GLU A 35 12.49 -2.09 6.19
C GLU A 35 13.20 -1.09 5.25
N ARG A 36 12.57 -0.73 4.13
CA ARG A 36 13.12 0.26 3.19
C ARG A 36 13.02 1.68 3.76
N MET A 37 11.91 2.00 4.42
CA MET A 37 11.73 3.31 5.05
C MET A 37 12.63 3.48 6.26
N ASP A 38 12.85 2.44 7.06
CA ASP A 38 13.77 2.46 8.20
C ASP A 38 15.19 2.89 7.78
N ARG A 39 15.69 2.38 6.66
CA ARG A 39 16.99 2.80 6.09
C ARG A 39 17.00 4.27 5.69
N VAL A 40 15.88 4.80 5.20
CA VAL A 40 15.76 6.25 4.90
C VAL A 40 15.75 7.05 6.20
N ILE A 41 15.03 6.58 7.21
CA ILE A 41 14.94 7.25 8.52
C ILE A 41 16.30 7.27 9.23
N GLU A 42 17.10 6.21 9.11
CA GLU A 42 18.48 6.18 9.61
C GLU A 42 19.33 7.34 9.06
N HIS A 43 19.07 7.77 7.81
CA HIS A 43 19.81 8.85 7.15
C HIS A 43 19.19 10.24 7.38
N PHE A 44 17.86 10.37 7.36
CA PHE A 44 17.15 11.64 7.40
C PHE A 44 16.63 12.02 8.80
N GLY A 45 16.78 11.12 9.78
CA GLY A 45 16.26 11.28 11.13
C GLY A 45 14.74 11.11 11.22
N GLN A 46 14.22 11.38 12.42
CA GLN A 46 12.78 11.26 12.73
C GLN A 46 12.07 12.62 12.71
N HIS A 47 10.73 12.60 12.83
CA HIS A 47 9.87 13.79 12.92
C HIS A 47 9.91 14.70 11.69
N ASN A 48 10.03 14.09 10.52
CA ASN A 48 10.02 14.75 9.22
C ASN A 48 8.90 14.20 8.31
N ASN A 49 8.79 14.77 7.11
CA ASN A 49 7.79 14.37 6.13
C ASN A 49 7.89 12.89 5.72
N MET A 50 9.08 12.27 5.74
CA MET A 50 9.24 10.84 5.41
C MET A 50 8.59 9.97 6.48
N THR A 51 8.88 10.23 7.76
CA THR A 51 8.24 9.50 8.88
C THR A 51 6.75 9.77 8.98
N ALA A 52 6.30 10.99 8.65
CA ALA A 52 4.88 11.31 8.61
C ALA A 52 4.19 10.59 7.45
N PHE A 53 4.85 10.50 6.28
CA PHE A 53 4.35 9.79 5.12
C PHE A 53 4.19 8.29 5.41
N GLN A 54 5.20 7.63 6.00
CA GLN A 54 5.09 6.21 6.39
C GLN A 54 3.88 5.96 7.31
N LYS A 55 3.75 6.74 8.39
CA LYS A 55 2.60 6.62 9.31
C LYS A 55 1.27 6.89 8.61
N SER A 56 1.24 7.83 7.66
CA SER A 56 0.03 8.10 6.88
C SER A 56 -0.38 6.92 6.00
N MET A 57 0.58 6.13 5.50
CA MET A 57 0.29 4.92 4.73
C MET A 57 -0.34 3.83 5.60
N ASP A 58 0.13 3.65 6.84
CA ASP A 58 -0.48 2.72 7.81
C ASP A 58 -1.92 3.11 8.13
N VAL A 59 -2.14 4.39 8.44
CA VAL A 59 -3.47 4.94 8.72
C VAL A 59 -4.38 4.79 7.49
N THR A 60 -3.88 5.09 6.29
CA THR A 60 -4.62 4.94 5.03
C THR A 60 -5.04 3.49 4.80
N MET A 61 -4.14 2.52 5.05
CA MET A 61 -4.45 1.10 4.92
C MET A 61 -5.51 0.66 5.93
N GLN A 62 -5.42 1.11 7.18
CA GLN A 62 -6.45 0.86 8.19
C GLN A 62 -7.81 1.43 7.77
N LEU A 63 -7.85 2.66 7.26
CA LEU A 63 -9.08 3.31 6.80
C LEU A 63 -9.68 2.60 5.59
N LEU A 64 -8.85 2.11 4.66
CA LEU A 64 -9.30 1.29 3.53
C LEU A 64 -10.01 0.03 4.03
N GLN A 65 -9.39 -0.70 4.97
CA GLN A 65 -9.98 -1.91 5.53
C GLN A 65 -11.29 -1.63 6.25
N LEU A 66 -11.34 -0.60 7.10
CA LEU A 66 -12.55 -0.19 7.80
C LEU A 66 -13.66 0.20 6.83
N SER A 67 -13.33 0.95 5.78
CA SER A 67 -14.30 1.36 4.74
C SER A 67 -14.93 0.16 4.04
N VAL A 68 -14.14 -0.88 3.74
CA VAL A 68 -14.64 -2.13 3.15
C VAL A 68 -15.53 -2.90 4.13
N ILE A 69 -15.16 -2.94 5.42
CA ILE A 69 -15.97 -3.57 6.46
C ILE A 69 -17.31 -2.85 6.63
N ASP A 70 -17.30 -1.52 6.67
CA ASP A 70 -18.50 -0.70 6.79
C ASP A 70 -19.42 -0.88 5.57
N ALA A 71 -18.86 -0.88 4.36
CA ALA A 71 -19.62 -1.16 3.14
C ALA A 71 -20.26 -2.55 3.16
N LYS A 72 -19.53 -3.57 3.61
CA LYS A 72 -20.06 -4.94 3.78
C LYS A 72 -21.19 -4.98 4.83
N ASN A 73 -21.03 -4.26 5.94
CA ASN A 73 -22.03 -4.20 7.01
C ASN A 73 -23.28 -3.39 6.61
N GLY A 74 -23.15 -2.47 5.67
CA GLY A 74 -24.24 -1.66 5.11
C GLY A 74 -25.25 -2.42 4.26
N LYS A 75 -25.04 -3.73 4.00
CA LYS A 75 -25.91 -4.58 3.17
C LYS A 75 -26.24 -3.94 1.82
N LEU A 76 -25.21 -3.46 1.13
CA LEU A 76 -25.33 -2.83 -0.18
C LEU A 76 -25.89 -3.84 -1.20
N SER A 77 -26.57 -3.32 -2.23
CA SER A 77 -26.85 -4.11 -3.42
C SER A 77 -25.56 -4.39 -4.19
N ASP A 78 -25.58 -5.35 -5.11
CA ASP A 78 -24.44 -5.64 -6.00
C ASP A 78 -23.93 -4.38 -6.72
N THR A 79 -24.86 -3.50 -7.15
CA THR A 79 -24.52 -2.19 -7.73
C THR A 79 -23.84 -1.27 -6.73
N GLY A 80 -24.30 -1.24 -5.48
CA GLY A 80 -23.66 -0.47 -4.41
C GLY A 80 -22.26 -0.97 -4.08
N GLU A 81 -22.05 -2.29 -4.03
CA GLU A 81 -20.72 -2.88 -3.83
C GLU A 81 -19.76 -2.51 -4.98
N ALA A 82 -20.24 -2.55 -6.23
CA ALA A 82 -19.43 -2.18 -7.38
C ALA A 82 -18.99 -0.70 -7.32
N ILE A 83 -19.89 0.21 -6.95
CA ILE A 83 -19.59 1.64 -6.79
C ILE A 83 -18.54 1.86 -5.69
N VAL A 84 -18.67 1.19 -4.55
CA VAL A 84 -17.67 1.32 -3.46
C VAL A 84 -16.31 0.80 -3.89
N LYS A 85 -16.26 -0.36 -4.56
CA LYS A 85 -15.01 -0.92 -5.08
C LYS A 85 -14.34 0.04 -6.05
N ASP A 86 -15.09 0.58 -7.00
CA ASP A 86 -14.59 1.55 -7.98
C ASP A 86 -14.03 2.81 -7.30
N ALA A 87 -14.77 3.41 -6.35
CA ALA A 87 -14.34 4.59 -5.64
C ALA A 87 -13.05 4.37 -4.82
N ILE A 88 -12.95 3.26 -4.10
CA ILE A 88 -11.75 2.91 -3.33
C ILE A 88 -10.57 2.64 -4.28
N THR A 89 -10.79 1.90 -5.37
CA THR A 89 -9.77 1.64 -6.38
C THR A 89 -9.26 2.95 -7.00
N ALA A 90 -10.15 3.90 -7.31
CA ALA A 90 -9.78 5.20 -7.85
C ALA A 90 -8.84 5.99 -6.91
N GLN A 91 -9.08 5.96 -5.59
CA GLN A 91 -8.19 6.59 -4.60
C GLN A 91 -6.78 5.97 -4.59
N VAL A 92 -6.69 4.64 -4.68
CA VAL A 92 -5.41 3.94 -4.74
C VAL A 92 -4.66 4.27 -6.05
N GLN A 93 -5.36 4.33 -7.18
CA GLN A 93 -4.75 4.72 -8.46
C GLN A 93 -4.31 6.18 -8.47
N TYR A 94 -5.06 7.08 -7.85
CA TYR A 94 -4.66 8.47 -7.66
C TYR A 94 -3.32 8.57 -6.92
N LEU A 95 -3.17 7.85 -5.80
CA LEU A 95 -1.93 7.85 -5.03
C LEU A 95 -0.76 7.25 -5.82
N ARG A 96 -0.99 6.16 -6.57
CA ARG A 96 0.02 5.52 -7.42
C ARG A 96 0.49 6.47 -8.54
N ALA A 97 -0.42 7.07 -9.28
CA ALA A 97 -0.07 8.00 -10.35
C ALA A 97 0.63 9.25 -9.80
N GLY A 98 0.18 9.75 -8.64
CA GLY A 98 0.80 10.86 -7.93
C GLY A 98 2.22 10.56 -7.48
N SER A 99 2.50 9.34 -7.00
CA SER A 99 3.85 8.94 -6.59
C SER A 99 4.80 8.87 -7.78
N GLU A 100 4.36 8.30 -8.91
CA GLU A 100 5.14 8.30 -10.15
C GLU A 100 5.45 9.72 -10.64
N LEU A 101 4.49 10.64 -10.58
CA LEU A 101 4.69 12.04 -10.94
C LEU A 101 5.70 12.73 -10.00
N ALA A 102 5.55 12.58 -8.69
CA ALA A 102 6.40 13.24 -7.70
C ALA A 102 7.83 12.71 -7.70
N LEU A 103 8.02 11.39 -7.84
CA LEU A 103 9.33 10.76 -7.79
C LEU A 103 10.20 11.02 -9.03
N ARG A 104 9.62 11.49 -10.15
CA ARG A 104 10.39 11.96 -11.32
C ARG A 104 11.26 13.20 -11.03
N LEU A 105 11.05 13.86 -9.90
CA LEU A 105 11.83 15.02 -9.48
C LEU A 105 13.17 14.64 -8.80
N LEU A 106 13.39 13.35 -8.55
CA LEU A 106 14.63 12.78 -8.01
C LEU A 106 15.45 12.14 -9.13
#